data_AF-A0A2Z6QAB8-F1
#
_entry.id   AF-A0A2Z6QAB8-F1
#
_cell.length_a   1.000
_cell.length_b   1.000
_cell.length_c   1.000
_cell.angle_alpha   90.00
_cell.angle_beta   90.00
_cell.angle_gamma   90.00
#
_symmetry.space_group_name_H-M   'P 1'
#
loop_
_entity.id
_entity.type
_entity.pdbx_description
1 polymer ?
#
loop_
_entity_poly.entity_id
_entity_poly.type
_entity_poly.pdbx_seq_one_letter_code
_entity_poly.pdbx_strand_id
1 'polypeptide(L)'
;MFSKNTSLDENSNKGIAAYKHIREVFKLNVILRQTGNSKEQKEFCDILLRMRDGENSSEDWKILSTRFEENLNQQERERFSDAVFILTTWNDVDKVNIEKLRSLNQPVTKILAIHTGGNEAKKASSDVAKGLEPQLLLAKGARVMLTANLWTKEGLVNRSIGIVYDIMFKNQGPPSLPAAVFIKFDAYEGLTIISTEGDNVVPIVPIKRSWEGKSGTICSR
;
A
#
# COMPACT_ATOMS: atom_id res chain seq x y z
N MET A 1 -20.76 -28.33 -21.63
CA MET A 1 -19.91 -28.82 -22.74
C MET A 1 -18.61 -28.03 -22.69
N PHE A 2 -17.67 -28.44 -21.82
CA PHE A 2 -16.39 -27.74 -21.69
C PHE A 2 -15.40 -28.31 -22.71
N SER A 3 -14.88 -27.44 -23.57
CA SER A 3 -13.88 -27.77 -24.57
C SER A 3 -12.67 -28.44 -23.92
N LYS A 4 -12.42 -29.71 -24.26
CA LYS A 4 -11.17 -30.41 -24.00
C LYS A 4 -10.18 -30.05 -25.11
N ASN A 5 -8.92 -29.86 -24.72
CA ASN A 5 -7.74 -29.59 -25.55
C ASN A 5 -7.43 -28.12 -25.82
N THR A 6 -6.89 -27.47 -24.78
CA THR A 6 -5.82 -26.48 -24.99
C THR A 6 -4.54 -27.18 -24.56
N SER A 7 -3.56 -27.30 -25.47
CA SER A 7 -2.20 -27.72 -25.13
C SER A 7 -1.67 -26.77 -24.06
N LEU A 8 -1.60 -27.23 -22.80
CA LEU A 8 -1.04 -26.44 -21.71
C LEU A 8 0.43 -26.20 -22.00
N ASP A 9 0.86 -24.95 -21.89
CA ASP A 9 2.27 -24.58 -22.07
C ASP A 9 3.15 -25.28 -21.02
N GLU A 10 4.46 -25.31 -21.27
CA GLU A 10 5.41 -26.03 -20.43
C GLU A 10 5.36 -25.60 -18.95
N ASN A 11 5.10 -24.32 -18.67
CA ASN A 11 5.00 -23.82 -17.30
C ASN A 11 3.70 -24.28 -16.63
N SER A 12 2.60 -24.35 -17.36
CA SER A 12 1.35 -24.92 -16.87
C SER A 12 1.50 -26.40 -16.48
N ASN A 13 2.22 -27.20 -17.27
CA ASN A 13 2.50 -28.61 -16.93
C ASN A 13 3.39 -28.74 -15.70
N LYS A 14 4.44 -27.90 -15.58
CA LYS A 14 5.28 -27.82 -14.38
C LYS A 14 4.47 -27.41 -13.15
N GLY A 15 3.53 -26.46 -13.28
CA GLY A 15 2.63 -26.03 -12.21
C GLY A 15 1.73 -27.16 -11.72
N ILE A 16 1.12 -27.93 -12.63
CA ILE A 16 0.32 -29.12 -12.28
C ILE A 16 1.18 -30.17 -11.56
N ALA A 17 2.38 -30.44 -12.07
CA ALA A 17 3.30 -31.37 -11.43
C ALA A 17 3.64 -30.92 -10.01
N ALA A 18 4.02 -29.65 -9.82
CA ALA A 18 4.31 -29.08 -8.50
C ALA A 18 3.10 -29.14 -7.55
N TYR A 19 1.90 -28.81 -8.03
CA TYR A 19 0.67 -28.90 -7.25
C TYR A 19 0.41 -30.32 -6.73
N LYS A 20 0.64 -31.36 -7.55
CA LYS A 20 0.53 -32.77 -7.15
C LYS A 20 1.53 -33.20 -6.06
N HIS A 21 2.58 -32.42 -5.81
CA HIS A 21 3.53 -32.69 -4.73
C HIS A 21 3.11 -32.07 -3.39
N ILE A 22 2.04 -31.27 -3.33
CA ILE A 22 1.47 -30.80 -2.07
C ILE A 22 0.78 -31.99 -1.39
N ARG A 23 1.38 -32.51 -0.32
CA ARG A 23 0.89 -33.69 0.41
C ARG A 23 0.10 -33.35 1.67
N GLU A 24 0.40 -32.20 2.27
CA GLU A 24 -0.15 -31.77 3.54
C GLU A 24 -0.78 -30.40 3.39
N VAL A 25 -1.96 -30.24 3.96
CA VAL A 25 -2.70 -28.98 3.98
C VAL A 25 -3.12 -28.70 5.40
N PHE A 26 -2.65 -27.59 5.95
CA PHE A 26 -3.01 -27.12 7.28
C PHE A 26 -4.02 -25.97 7.16
N LYS A 27 -5.15 -26.08 7.87
CA LYS A 27 -6.16 -25.02 7.93
C LYS A 27 -6.10 -24.32 9.27
N LEU A 28 -5.75 -23.03 9.27
CA LEU A 28 -5.88 -22.18 10.45
C LEU A 28 -7.37 -21.87 10.66
N ASN A 29 -7.85 -22.04 11.89
CA ASN A 29 -9.26 -21.87 12.26
C ASN A 29 -9.49 -20.82 13.36
N VAL A 30 -8.44 -20.11 13.79
CA VAL A 30 -8.51 -19.07 14.83
C VAL A 30 -8.41 -17.69 14.19
N ILE A 31 -9.35 -16.80 14.52
CA ILE A 31 -9.37 -15.40 14.07
C ILE A 31 -8.63 -14.53 15.09
N LEU A 32 -7.49 -13.97 14.68
CA LEU A 32 -6.67 -13.09 15.54
C LEU A 32 -6.84 -11.60 15.23
N ARG A 33 -7.43 -11.23 14.10
CA ARG A 33 -7.53 -9.81 13.68
C ARG A 33 -8.70 -9.09 14.34
N GLN A 34 -9.83 -9.77 14.51
CA GLN A 34 -11.03 -9.25 15.17
C GLN A 34 -11.14 -9.80 16.59
N THR A 35 -10.03 -9.81 17.35
CA THR A 35 -10.03 -10.34 18.72
C THR A 35 -10.88 -9.47 19.64
N GLY A 36 -11.73 -10.13 20.42
CA GLY A 36 -12.47 -9.54 21.51
C GLY A 36 -13.77 -10.29 21.78
N ASN A 37 -14.32 -10.07 22.97
CA ASN A 37 -15.42 -10.88 23.50
C ASN A 37 -16.74 -10.13 23.59
N SER A 38 -16.80 -8.89 23.09
CA SER A 38 -18.05 -8.13 23.04
C SER A 38 -19.05 -8.82 22.11
N LYS A 39 -20.34 -8.57 22.34
CA LYS A 39 -21.41 -9.14 21.50
C LYS A 39 -21.26 -8.66 20.05
N GLU A 40 -20.97 -7.37 19.89
CA GLU A 40 -20.80 -6.70 18.60
C GLU A 40 -19.61 -7.27 17.82
N GLN A 41 -18.49 -7.54 18.50
CA GLN A 41 -17.31 -8.13 17.85
C GLN A 41 -17.59 -9.56 17.36
N LYS A 42 -18.26 -10.38 18.19
CA LYS A 42 -18.66 -11.74 17.81
C LYS A 42 -19.61 -11.73 16.62
N GLU A 43 -20.62 -10.86 16.67
CA GLU A 43 -21.58 -10.69 15.57
C GLU A 43 -20.89 -10.27 14.27
N PHE A 44 -19.94 -9.33 14.35
CA PHE A 44 -19.15 -8.92 13.19
C PHE A 44 -18.26 -10.06 12.66
N CYS A 45 -17.60 -10.84 13.52
CA CYS A 45 -16.85 -12.03 13.12
C CYS A 45 -17.74 -13.04 12.37
N ASP A 46 -18.94 -13.30 12.88
CA ASP A 46 -19.88 -14.24 12.28
C ASP A 46 -20.36 -13.76 10.90
N ILE A 47 -20.61 -12.45 10.74
CA ILE A 47 -20.91 -11.84 9.44
C ILE A 47 -19.75 -12.06 8.45
N LEU A 48 -18.51 -11.83 8.87
CA LEU A 48 -17.34 -12.02 8.00
C LEU A 48 -17.15 -13.49 7.58
N LEU A 49 -17.44 -14.43 8.47
CA LEU A 49 -17.40 -15.86 8.16
C LEU A 49 -18.45 -16.26 7.12
N ARG A 50 -19.69 -15.79 7.28
CA ARG A 50 -20.75 -15.99 6.27
C ARG A 50 -20.39 -15.34 4.93
N MET A 51 -19.87 -14.12 4.95
CA MET A 51 -19.47 -13.40 3.74
C MET A 51 -18.35 -14.12 2.97
N ARG A 52 -17.39 -14.73 3.68
CA ARG A 52 -16.33 -15.55 3.06
C ARG A 52 -16.92 -16.71 2.25
N ASP A 53 -17.96 -17.35 2.77
CA ASP A 53 -18.56 -18.54 2.18
C ASP A 53 -19.73 -18.20 1.23
N GLY A 54 -20.08 -16.91 1.08
CA GLY A 54 -21.17 -16.43 0.23
C GLY A 54 -22.57 -16.64 0.83
N GLU A 55 -22.65 -16.81 2.15
CA GLU A 55 -23.87 -17.15 2.90
C GLU A 55 -24.46 -15.94 3.65
N ASN A 56 -24.21 -14.71 3.16
CA ASN A 56 -24.69 -13.50 3.81
C ASN A 56 -26.22 -13.38 3.76
N SER A 57 -26.81 -12.93 4.87
CA SER A 57 -28.26 -12.75 5.05
C SER A 57 -28.69 -11.29 4.87
N SER A 58 -30.02 -11.07 4.84
CA SER A 58 -30.58 -9.71 4.85
C SER A 58 -30.33 -9.01 6.20
N GLU A 59 -30.24 -9.77 7.29
CA GLU A 59 -29.91 -9.28 8.62
C GLU A 59 -28.46 -8.79 8.69
N ASP A 60 -27.52 -9.53 8.07
CA ASP A 60 -26.13 -9.11 7.95
C ASP A 60 -26.01 -7.79 7.21
N TRP A 61 -26.75 -7.64 6.10
CA TRP A 61 -26.80 -6.39 5.35
C TRP A 61 -27.34 -5.24 6.19
N LYS A 62 -28.43 -5.44 6.94
CA LYS A 62 -28.98 -4.41 7.83
C LYS A 62 -27.92 -3.93 8.82
N ILE A 63 -27.19 -4.84 9.45
CA ILE A 63 -26.12 -4.50 10.40
C ILE A 63 -25.01 -3.70 9.69
N LEU A 64 -24.49 -4.17 8.55
CA LEU A 64 -23.44 -3.48 7.83
C LEU A 64 -23.88 -2.10 7.30
N SER A 65 -25.14 -1.95 6.89
CA SER A 65 -25.68 -0.70 6.39
C SER A 65 -25.72 0.41 7.45
N THR A 66 -25.80 0.05 8.74
CA THR A 66 -25.64 1.01 9.85
C THR A 66 -24.26 1.69 9.87
N ARG A 67 -23.27 1.09 9.18
CA ARG A 67 -21.90 1.60 9.10
C ARG A 67 -21.61 2.39 7.83
N PHE A 68 -22.62 2.62 6.98
CA PHE A 68 -22.47 3.53 5.85
C PHE A 68 -22.30 4.96 6.34
N GLU A 69 -21.48 5.73 5.65
CA GLU A 69 -21.04 7.07 6.08
C GLU A 69 -22.23 8.02 6.33
N GLU A 70 -23.28 7.90 5.52
CA GLU A 70 -24.53 8.65 5.65
C GLU A 70 -25.33 8.33 6.93
N ASN A 71 -25.12 7.14 7.49
CA ASN A 71 -25.80 6.68 8.71
C ASN A 71 -24.96 6.93 9.98
N LEU A 72 -23.70 7.34 9.82
CA LEU A 72 -22.83 7.67 10.95
C LEU A 72 -23.06 9.09 11.44
N ASN A 73 -22.93 9.29 12.76
CA ASN A 73 -22.92 10.63 13.34
C ASN A 73 -21.54 11.29 13.12
N GLN A 74 -21.47 12.61 13.35
CA GLN A 74 -20.25 13.38 13.12
C GLN A 74 -19.06 12.89 13.95
N GLN A 75 -19.29 12.59 15.23
CA GLN A 75 -18.25 12.09 16.13
C GLN A 75 -17.65 10.78 15.63
N GLU A 76 -18.50 9.86 15.15
CA GLU A 76 -18.06 8.58 14.63
C GLU A 76 -17.28 8.76 13.32
N ARG A 77 -17.71 9.66 12.42
CA ARG A 77 -16.94 9.96 11.20
C ARG A 77 -15.56 10.54 11.51
N GLU A 78 -15.47 11.44 12.48
CA GLU A 78 -14.20 12.06 12.89
C GLU A 78 -13.19 11.04 13.44
N ARG A 79 -13.67 9.99 14.12
CA ARG A 79 -12.82 8.88 14.60
C ARG A 79 -12.10 8.12 13.48
N PHE A 80 -12.57 8.23 12.24
CA PHE A 80 -11.97 7.57 11.07
C PHE A 80 -11.41 8.59 10.06
N SER A 81 -11.23 9.85 10.47
CA SER A 81 -10.74 10.91 9.58
C SER A 81 -9.36 10.63 8.97
N ASP A 82 -8.53 9.86 9.68
CA ASP A 82 -7.19 9.41 9.31
C ASP A 82 -7.13 7.94 8.83
N ALA A 83 -8.28 7.28 8.68
CA ALA A 83 -8.35 5.89 8.27
C ALA A 83 -7.92 5.70 6.80
N VAL A 84 -7.39 4.51 6.51
CA VAL A 84 -7.01 4.10 5.15
C VAL A 84 -8.27 3.74 4.35
N PHE A 85 -8.44 4.38 3.20
CA PHE A 85 -9.52 4.07 2.26
C PHE A 85 -9.16 2.84 1.43
N ILE A 86 -10.12 1.91 1.29
CA ILE A 86 -10.01 0.74 0.42
C ILE A 86 -11.00 0.92 -0.73
N LEU A 87 -10.49 0.98 -1.96
CA LEU A 87 -11.27 1.24 -3.17
C LEU A 87 -11.00 0.17 -4.23
N THR A 88 -11.91 0.06 -5.18
CA THR A 88 -11.90 -0.99 -6.20
C THR A 88 -10.97 -0.68 -7.38
N THR A 89 -10.67 0.58 -7.66
CA THR A 89 -9.86 1.00 -8.80
C THR A 89 -8.72 1.95 -8.41
N TRP A 90 -7.61 1.88 -9.14
CA TRP A 90 -6.49 2.82 -8.98
C TRP A 90 -6.89 4.27 -9.25
N ASN A 91 -7.78 4.50 -10.21
CA ASN A 91 -8.27 5.83 -10.52
C ASN A 91 -9.02 6.47 -9.34
N ASP A 92 -9.80 5.69 -8.59
CA ASP A 92 -10.50 6.22 -7.41
C ASP A 92 -9.54 6.40 -6.22
N VAL A 93 -8.54 5.51 -6.07
CA VAL A 93 -7.43 5.69 -5.12
C VAL A 93 -6.67 6.99 -5.40
N ASP A 94 -6.33 7.25 -6.66
CA ASP A 94 -5.59 8.45 -7.06
C ASP A 94 -6.40 9.72 -6.81
N LYS A 95 -7.71 9.72 -7.13
CA LYS A 95 -8.59 10.86 -6.84
C LYS A 95 -8.62 11.18 -5.35
N VAL A 96 -8.88 10.18 -4.50
CA VAL A 96 -8.95 10.37 -3.04
C VAL A 96 -7.60 10.82 -2.49
N ASN A 97 -6.49 10.23 -2.93
CA ASN A 97 -5.16 10.63 -2.50
C ASN A 97 -4.83 12.08 -2.91
N ILE A 98 -5.19 12.50 -4.12
CA ILE A 98 -5.00 13.89 -4.59
C ILE A 98 -5.87 14.87 -3.82
N GLU A 99 -7.13 14.52 -3.53
CA GLU A 99 -8.03 15.35 -2.73
C GLU A 99 -7.52 15.50 -1.29
N LYS A 100 -7.07 14.41 -0.67
CA LYS A 100 -6.44 14.43 0.66
C LYS A 100 -5.17 15.27 0.64
N LEU A 101 -4.31 15.13 -0.37
CA LEU A 101 -3.11 15.94 -0.51
C LEU A 101 -3.43 17.43 -0.67
N ARG A 102 -4.46 17.77 -1.45
CA ARG A 102 -4.95 19.15 -1.62
C ARG A 102 -5.50 19.72 -0.31
N SER A 103 -6.22 18.90 0.47
CA SER A 103 -6.83 19.32 1.74
C SER A 103 -5.81 19.71 2.82
N LEU A 104 -4.55 19.28 2.70
CA LEU A 104 -3.46 19.69 3.60
C LEU A 104 -3.17 21.19 3.52
N ASN A 105 -3.56 21.86 2.42
CA ASN A 105 -3.24 23.26 2.14
C ASN A 105 -1.72 23.56 2.27
N GLN A 106 -0.88 22.61 1.87
CA GLN A 106 0.58 22.71 1.86
C GLN A 106 1.10 22.73 0.42
N PRO A 107 2.29 23.32 0.16
CA PRO A 107 2.94 23.20 -1.13
C PRO A 107 3.19 21.74 -1.52
N VAL A 108 2.69 21.33 -2.69
CA VAL A 108 2.88 19.99 -3.21
C VAL A 108 4.18 19.93 -4.01
N THR A 109 5.09 19.09 -3.54
CA THR A 109 6.36 18.77 -4.18
C THR A 109 6.16 17.65 -5.19
N LYS A 110 6.37 17.98 -6.47
CA LYS A 110 6.47 16.99 -7.53
C LYS A 110 7.89 16.43 -7.57
N ILE A 111 8.03 15.10 -7.57
CA ILE A 111 9.31 14.40 -7.67
C ILE A 111 9.26 13.53 -8.93
N LEU A 112 10.25 13.66 -9.80
CA LEU A 112 10.41 12.83 -10.98
C LEU A 112 11.54 11.83 -10.76
N ALA A 113 11.28 10.57 -11.07
CA ALA A 113 12.29 9.53 -10.99
C ALA A 113 13.35 9.68 -12.10
N ILE A 114 14.55 9.17 -11.84
CA ILE A 114 15.66 9.19 -12.80
C ILE A 114 15.69 7.84 -13.51
N HIS A 115 15.69 7.85 -14.84
CA HIS A 115 15.63 6.62 -15.63
C HIS A 115 16.93 6.37 -16.40
N THR A 116 17.31 5.09 -16.51
CA THR A 116 18.33 4.62 -17.48
C THR A 116 17.72 3.51 -18.35
N GLY A 117 18.17 3.36 -19.60
CA GLY A 117 17.54 2.45 -20.58
C GLY A 117 16.56 3.14 -21.55
N GLY A 118 16.62 4.47 -21.65
CA GLY A 118 15.88 5.23 -22.67
C GLY A 118 14.35 5.25 -22.50
N ASN A 119 13.63 5.29 -23.62
CA ASN A 119 12.17 5.39 -23.64
C ASN A 119 11.46 4.19 -23.01
N GLU A 120 12.09 3.03 -23.04
CA GLU A 120 11.56 1.81 -22.42
C GLU A 120 11.43 1.98 -20.91
N ALA A 121 12.48 2.47 -20.24
CA ALA A 121 12.45 2.70 -18.80
C ALA A 121 11.50 3.83 -18.38
N LYS A 122 11.44 4.90 -19.19
CA LYS A 122 10.56 6.06 -18.94
C LYS A 122 9.08 5.68 -19.02
N LYS A 123 8.71 4.77 -19.92
CA LYS A 123 7.30 4.33 -20.12
C LYS A 123 6.93 3.08 -19.32
N ALA A 124 7.88 2.46 -18.62
CA ALA A 124 7.61 1.29 -17.80
C ALA A 124 6.59 1.62 -16.70
N SER A 125 5.65 0.69 -16.48
CA SER A 125 4.74 0.76 -15.34
C SER A 125 5.51 0.58 -14.03
N SER A 126 4.88 0.97 -12.91
CA SER A 126 5.42 0.73 -11.57
C SER A 126 5.73 -0.75 -11.37
N ASP A 127 4.85 -1.66 -11.78
CA ASP A 127 5.06 -3.12 -11.67
C ASP A 127 6.36 -3.59 -12.35
N VAL A 128 6.62 -3.14 -13.58
CA VAL A 128 7.85 -3.44 -14.32
C VAL A 128 9.06 -2.79 -13.63
N ALA A 129 8.90 -1.57 -13.13
CA ALA A 129 9.90 -0.85 -12.36
C ALA A 129 9.97 -1.32 -10.88
N LYS A 130 9.43 -2.51 -10.57
CA LYS A 130 9.41 -3.10 -9.25
C LYS A 130 8.82 -2.15 -8.19
N GLY A 131 7.63 -1.60 -8.43
CA GLY A 131 6.92 -0.71 -7.50
C GLY A 131 7.47 0.72 -7.37
N LEU A 132 8.34 1.16 -8.28
CA LEU A 132 8.78 2.56 -8.33
C LEU A 132 7.94 3.37 -9.32
N GLU A 133 7.27 4.40 -8.82
CA GLU A 133 6.50 5.33 -9.65
C GLU A 133 7.41 6.27 -10.47
N PRO A 134 7.02 6.64 -11.70
CA PRO A 134 7.78 7.59 -12.51
C PRO A 134 7.68 9.03 -11.98
N GLN A 135 6.59 9.31 -11.27
CA GLN A 135 6.28 10.58 -10.64
C GLN A 135 5.67 10.32 -9.27
N LEU A 136 6.12 11.06 -8.26
CA LEU A 136 5.54 11.06 -6.93
C LEU A 136 5.17 12.50 -6.54
N LEU A 137 4.00 12.67 -5.91
CA LEU A 137 3.57 13.94 -5.34
C LEU A 137 3.56 13.80 -3.81
N LEU A 138 4.28 14.69 -3.12
CA LEU A 138 4.38 14.69 -1.66
C LEU A 138 4.14 16.10 -1.12
N ALA A 139 3.66 16.20 0.11
CA ALA A 139 3.56 17.44 0.86
C ALA A 139 3.87 17.16 2.33
N LYS A 140 4.32 18.17 3.07
CA LYS A 140 4.42 18.08 4.53
C LYS A 140 3.03 17.77 5.11
N GLY A 141 2.96 16.90 6.11
CA GLY A 141 1.71 16.40 6.67
C GLY A 141 1.02 15.27 5.88
N ALA A 142 1.53 14.88 4.70
CA ALA A 142 0.91 13.81 3.93
C ALA A 142 1.08 12.44 4.61
N ARG A 143 0.00 11.66 4.71
CA ARG A 143 0.07 10.24 5.09
C ARG A 143 0.72 9.45 3.96
N VAL A 144 1.71 8.64 4.30
CA VAL A 144 2.48 7.85 3.34
C VAL A 144 2.67 6.43 3.85
N MET A 145 2.88 5.51 2.92
CA MET A 145 3.13 4.09 3.20
C MET A 145 4.41 3.66 2.51
N LEU A 146 5.30 2.97 3.23
CA LEU A 146 6.45 2.31 2.61
C LEU A 146 5.98 1.20 1.69
N THR A 147 6.48 1.17 0.45
CA THR A 147 6.20 0.10 -0.54
C THR A 147 7.32 -0.93 -0.62
N ALA A 148 8.32 -0.84 0.26
CA ALA A 148 9.53 -1.65 0.26
C ALA A 148 9.98 -1.94 1.69
N ASN A 149 10.62 -3.11 1.87
CA ASN A 149 11.37 -3.39 3.09
C ASN A 149 12.68 -2.61 3.05
N LEU A 150 12.90 -1.73 4.02
CA LEU A 150 14.13 -0.94 4.13
C LEU A 150 15.02 -1.48 5.25
N TRP A 151 14.44 -1.76 6.41
CA TRP A 151 15.16 -2.29 7.56
C TRP A 151 14.26 -3.19 8.40
N THR A 152 14.13 -4.44 7.99
CA THR A 152 13.19 -5.40 8.61
C THR A 152 13.49 -5.65 10.08
N LYS A 153 14.77 -5.67 10.47
CA LYS A 153 15.20 -5.90 11.86
C LYS A 153 14.70 -4.82 12.83
N GLU A 154 14.60 -3.57 12.38
CA GLU A 154 14.13 -2.44 13.20
C GLU A 154 12.65 -2.13 12.99
N GLY A 155 11.97 -2.85 12.09
CA GLY A 155 10.54 -2.66 11.82
C GLY A 155 10.20 -1.68 10.68
N LEU A 156 11.17 -1.17 9.92
CA LEU A 156 10.89 -0.41 8.68
C LEU A 156 10.61 -1.37 7.51
N VAL A 157 9.39 -1.89 7.51
CA VAL A 157 8.90 -2.89 6.56
C VAL A 157 7.93 -2.28 5.55
N ASN A 158 7.72 -3.00 4.45
CA ASN A 158 6.64 -2.72 3.52
C ASN A 158 5.31 -2.61 4.29
N ARG A 159 4.49 -1.62 3.92
CA ARG A 159 3.23 -1.21 4.56
C ARG A 159 3.37 -0.44 5.88
N SER A 160 4.57 -0.07 6.31
CA SER A 160 4.72 0.87 7.43
C SER A 160 4.14 2.23 7.05
N ILE A 161 3.25 2.76 7.88
CA ILE A 161 2.54 4.03 7.65
C ILE A 161 3.17 5.13 8.50
N GLY A 162 3.28 6.32 7.93
CA GLY A 162 3.73 7.50 8.64
C GLY A 162 3.22 8.79 8.01
N ILE A 163 3.75 9.90 8.51
CA ILE A 163 3.45 11.26 8.05
C ILE A 163 4.75 11.89 7.57
N VAL A 164 4.70 12.53 6.40
CA VAL A 164 5.82 13.34 5.90
C VAL A 164 6.03 14.53 6.83
N TYR A 165 7.13 14.53 7.55
CA TYR A 165 7.54 15.63 8.41
C TYR A 165 8.16 16.76 7.59
N ASP A 166 9.17 16.43 6.77
CA ASP A 166 9.83 17.40 5.91
C ASP A 166 10.47 16.75 4.66
N ILE A 167 10.79 17.58 3.66
CA ILE A 167 11.41 17.15 2.40
C ILE A 167 12.66 18.00 2.18
N MET A 168 13.83 17.38 2.24
CA MET A 168 15.11 18.08 2.07
C MET A 168 15.68 17.86 0.69
N PHE A 169 15.99 18.97 0.02
CA PHE A 169 16.75 19.00 -1.23
C PHE A 169 18.18 19.46 -0.96
N LYS A 170 19.14 19.00 -1.77
CA LYS A 170 20.52 19.51 -1.74
C LYS A 170 20.61 20.80 -2.56
N ASN A 171 20.94 20.65 -3.85
CA ASN A 171 21.26 21.79 -4.71
C ASN A 171 20.15 22.12 -5.71
N GLN A 172 19.35 21.13 -6.11
CA GLN A 172 18.25 21.29 -7.05
C GLN A 172 16.94 21.03 -6.30
N GLY A 173 15.97 21.93 -6.47
CA GLY A 173 14.62 21.74 -5.92
C GLY A 173 13.78 20.78 -6.76
N PRO A 174 12.47 20.69 -6.47
CA PRO A 174 11.51 20.00 -7.33
C PRO A 174 11.64 20.47 -8.80
N PRO A 175 11.57 19.58 -9.80
CA PRO A 175 11.11 18.20 -9.71
C PRO A 175 12.19 17.13 -9.49
N SER A 176 13.40 17.52 -9.05
CA SER A 176 14.49 16.56 -8.83
C SER A 176 14.24 15.60 -7.65
N LEU A 177 15.10 14.61 -7.47
CA LEU A 177 15.04 13.72 -6.30
C LEU A 177 15.46 14.49 -5.04
N PRO A 178 14.71 14.37 -3.92
CA PRO A 178 15.15 14.93 -2.65
C PRO A 178 16.39 14.17 -2.14
N ALA A 179 17.15 14.84 -1.29
CA ALA A 179 18.23 14.22 -0.53
C ALA A 179 17.67 13.20 0.47
N ALA A 180 16.58 13.57 1.14
CA ALA A 180 15.80 12.71 2.01
C ALA A 180 14.38 13.24 2.19
N VAL A 181 13.43 12.34 2.41
CA VAL A 181 12.10 12.63 2.95
C VAL A 181 12.09 12.18 4.40
N PHE A 182 11.84 13.10 5.33
CA PHE A 182 11.75 12.77 6.74
C PHE A 182 10.32 12.35 7.07
N ILE A 183 10.16 11.16 7.65
CA ILE A 183 8.86 10.58 7.96
C ILE A 183 8.78 10.29 9.45
N LYS A 184 7.69 10.72 10.09
CA LYS A 184 7.29 10.29 11.43
C LYS A 184 6.39 9.06 11.26
N PHE A 185 6.90 7.88 11.59
CA PHE A 185 6.18 6.62 11.47
C PHE A 185 5.29 6.37 12.68
N ASP A 186 4.11 5.76 12.48
CA ASP A 186 3.08 5.62 13.51
C ASP A 186 3.49 4.67 14.65
N ALA A 187 4.18 3.59 14.31
CA ALA A 187 4.50 2.49 15.24
C ALA A 187 5.98 2.07 15.17
N TYR A 188 6.86 3.01 14.81
CA TYR A 188 8.30 2.72 14.71
C TYR A 188 9.03 3.19 15.97
N GLU A 189 9.67 2.25 16.65
CA GLU A 189 10.42 2.47 17.89
C GLU A 189 11.94 2.29 17.70
N GLY A 190 12.39 2.03 16.47
CA GLY A 190 13.80 1.87 16.15
C GLY A 190 14.57 3.20 16.09
N LEU A 191 15.76 3.18 15.51
CA LEU A 191 16.63 4.35 15.45
C LEU A 191 16.01 5.51 14.63
N THR A 192 15.95 6.70 15.24
CA THR A 192 15.43 7.94 14.65
C THR A 192 16.44 9.07 14.77
N ILE A 193 16.18 10.18 14.07
CA ILE A 193 16.77 11.48 14.37
C ILE A 193 15.72 12.37 15.03
N ILE A 194 16.18 13.32 15.84
CA ILE A 194 15.31 14.30 16.50
C ILE A 194 15.23 15.54 15.61
N SER A 195 14.01 15.94 15.24
CA SER A 195 13.78 17.18 14.50
C SER A 195 14.08 18.42 15.36
N THR A 196 14.10 19.59 14.74
CA THR A 196 14.22 20.87 15.46
C THR A 196 13.08 21.12 16.45
N GLU A 197 11.95 20.45 16.28
CA GLU A 197 10.75 20.56 17.13
C GLU A 197 10.67 19.41 18.16
N GLY A 198 11.69 18.55 18.23
CA GLY A 198 11.73 17.44 19.19
C GLY A 198 11.04 16.15 18.73
N ASP A 199 10.60 16.08 17.46
CA ASP A 199 9.92 14.91 16.93
C ASP A 199 10.91 13.84 16.44
N ASN A 200 10.58 12.58 16.70
CA ASN A 200 11.28 11.43 16.15
C ASN A 200 10.91 11.21 14.68
N VAL A 201 11.89 11.35 13.79
CA VAL A 201 11.71 11.18 12.35
C VAL A 201 12.77 10.28 11.75
N VAL A 202 12.44 9.62 10.64
CA VAL A 202 13.33 8.73 9.90
C VAL A 202 13.61 9.32 8.52
N PRO A 203 14.88 9.52 8.12
CA PRO A 203 15.22 9.94 6.78
C PRO A 203 15.06 8.78 5.79
N ILE A 204 14.17 8.94 4.81
CA ILE A 204 14.03 8.03 3.67
C ILE A 204 14.73 8.63 2.45
N VAL A 205 15.74 7.93 1.95
CA VAL A 205 16.52 8.34 0.78
C VAL A 205 15.99 7.69 -0.50
N PRO A 206 16.20 8.31 -1.67
CA PRO A 206 15.85 7.67 -2.94
C PRO A 206 16.51 6.30 -3.11
N ILE A 207 15.76 5.34 -3.64
CA ILE A 207 16.26 4.00 -3.98
C ILE A 207 16.25 3.81 -5.49
N LYS A 208 17.12 2.93 -5.98
CA LYS A 208 17.22 2.55 -7.40
C LYS A 208 16.83 1.09 -7.56
N ARG A 209 16.03 0.77 -8.57
CA ARG A 209 15.74 -0.60 -9.00
C ARG A 209 16.07 -0.78 -10.48
N SER A 210 16.58 -1.96 -10.81
CA SER A 210 16.92 -2.35 -12.19
C SER A 210 16.14 -3.58 -12.63
N TRP A 211 15.83 -3.63 -13.93
CA TRP A 211 15.16 -4.73 -14.60
C TRP A 211 15.63 -4.83 -16.06
N GLU A 212 15.39 -5.97 -16.69
CA GLU A 212 15.67 -6.18 -18.10
C GLU A 212 14.44 -5.76 -18.93
N GLY A 213 14.65 -4.91 -19.93
CA GLY A 213 13.62 -4.50 -20.87
C GLY A 213 13.28 -5.62 -21.87
N LYS A 214 12.13 -5.49 -22.52
CA LYS A 214 11.70 -6.33 -23.66
C LYS A 214 12.71 -6.33 -24.81
N SER A 215 13.49 -5.27 -24.94
CA SER A 215 14.57 -5.16 -25.93
C SER A 215 15.89 -5.84 -25.50
N GLY A 216 15.96 -6.41 -24.29
CA GLY A 216 17.20 -6.85 -23.65
C GLY A 216 18.01 -5.71 -23.03
N THR A 217 17.54 -4.46 -23.14
CA THR A 217 18.22 -3.30 -22.53
C THR A 217 18.05 -3.32 -21.01
N ILE A 218 19.16 -3.18 -20.28
CA ILE A 218 19.11 -3.01 -18.82
C ILE A 218 18.53 -1.63 -18.51
N CYS A 219 17.36 -1.62 -17.86
CA CYS A 219 16.66 -0.42 -17.45
C CYS A 219 16.82 -0.16 -15.94
N SER A 220 16.66 1.09 -15.53
CA SER A 220 16.51 1.43 -14.11
C SER A 220 15.58 2.60 -13.87
N ARG A 221 15.08 2.66 -12.63
CA ARG A 221 14.35 3.78 -12.05
C ARG A 221 14.79 3.98 -10.61
#